data_AF-A0A930TY33-F1
#
_entry.id   AF-A0A930TY33-F1
#
_cell.length_a   1.000
_cell.length_b   1.000
_cell.length_c   1.000
_cell.angle_alpha   90.00
_cell.angle_beta   90.00
_cell.angle_gamma   90.00
#
_symmetry.space_group_name_H-M   'P 1'
#
loop_
_entity.id
_entity.type
_entity.pdbx_description
1 polymer ?
#
loop_
_entity_poly.entity_id
_entity_poly.type
_entity_poly.pdbx_seq_one_letter_code
_entity_poly.pdbx_strand_id
1 'polypeptide(L)'
;MIRWVRRTLPSSLLIGAIACFLAACLGSAGQAGQAQSATCPTSSQWVSAYSGRQINYPHIFCGELRDGQLSGFHSRPNGQNPSTVGQFSITQSANAQGIYAGQWSYAGSSSPTKFSTMFPDPCLATQVLNSIAYAEAHRVTCPAGAPSWAWCGQNRPTSGSDNSSQFCPARDGTTFIIAGANLSDGRINTGFPLRQ
;
A
#
# COMPACT_ATOMS: atom_id res chain seq x y z
N MET A 1 -77.01 -32.99 -50.39
CA MET A 1 -77.95 -32.41 -49.41
C MET A 1 -77.13 -31.82 -48.26
N ILE A 2 -77.45 -30.56 -47.92
CA ILE A 2 -77.27 -29.90 -46.60
C ILE A 2 -75.88 -29.32 -46.25
N ARG A 3 -75.80 -27.98 -46.32
CA ARG A 3 -74.87 -27.11 -45.58
C ARG A 3 -75.22 -27.15 -44.08
N TRP A 4 -74.21 -27.18 -43.21
CA TRP A 4 -74.36 -26.78 -41.81
C TRP A 4 -73.33 -25.74 -41.39
N VAL A 5 -73.84 -24.83 -40.58
CA VAL A 5 -73.30 -23.55 -40.14
C VAL A 5 -72.64 -23.71 -38.76
N ARG A 6 -71.56 -22.95 -38.57
CA ARG A 6 -70.93 -22.39 -37.33
C ARG A 6 -71.29 -23.00 -35.97
N ARG A 7 -70.26 -23.14 -35.12
CA ARG A 7 -70.28 -22.65 -33.73
C ARG A 7 -68.85 -22.52 -33.17
N THR A 8 -68.64 -21.43 -32.46
CA THR A 8 -67.42 -21.02 -31.74
C THR A 8 -67.48 -21.41 -30.26
N LEU A 9 -66.31 -21.28 -29.60
CA LEU A 9 -65.99 -21.15 -28.15
C LEU A 9 -65.30 -22.38 -27.52
N PRO A 10 -64.59 -22.25 -26.39
CA PRO A 10 -63.35 -21.48 -26.18
C PRO A 10 -62.28 -22.31 -25.41
N SER A 11 -61.15 -21.67 -25.06
CA SER A 11 -60.25 -21.99 -23.94
C SER A 11 -59.56 -23.37 -23.91
N SER A 12 -58.23 -23.39 -24.04
CA SER A 12 -57.31 -23.69 -22.92
C SER A 12 -55.88 -23.96 -23.40
N LEU A 13 -54.94 -23.28 -22.74
CA LEU A 13 -53.57 -23.68 -22.44
C LEU A 13 -52.80 -24.52 -23.46
N LEU A 14 -51.82 -23.87 -24.11
CA LEU A 14 -50.58 -24.55 -24.47
C LEU A 14 -49.40 -23.67 -24.06
N ILE A 15 -48.67 -24.21 -23.09
CA ILE A 15 -47.39 -23.79 -22.54
C ILE A 15 -46.38 -23.77 -23.68
N GLY A 16 -45.70 -22.64 -23.87
CA GLY A 16 -44.60 -22.50 -24.83
C GLY A 16 -43.57 -21.52 -24.28
N ALA A 17 -42.60 -22.06 -23.54
CA ALA A 17 -41.44 -21.34 -23.06
C ALA A 17 -40.66 -20.74 -24.25
N ILE A 18 -40.50 -19.42 -24.26
CA ILE A 18 -39.52 -18.75 -25.12
C ILE A 18 -38.50 -18.08 -24.20
N ALA A 19 -37.29 -18.58 -24.31
CA ALA A 19 -36.15 -18.29 -23.47
C ALA A 19 -35.75 -16.81 -23.52
N CYS A 20 -35.51 -16.27 -22.32
CA CYS A 20 -34.66 -15.13 -22.06
C CYS A 20 -33.31 -15.28 -22.77
N PHE A 21 -32.92 -14.36 -23.65
CA PHE A 21 -31.52 -13.94 -23.84
C PHE A 21 -31.48 -12.62 -24.63
N LEU A 22 -31.74 -11.49 -23.96
CA LEU A 22 -31.15 -10.21 -24.35
C LEU A 22 -30.04 -9.89 -23.35
N ALA A 23 -28.82 -10.19 -23.75
CA ALA A 23 -27.60 -9.84 -23.02
C ALA A 23 -27.47 -8.31 -22.99
N ALA A 24 -27.76 -7.71 -21.83
CA ALA A 24 -27.44 -6.33 -21.56
C ALA A 24 -25.92 -6.22 -21.35
N CYS A 25 -25.21 -5.76 -22.37
CA CYS A 25 -23.82 -5.32 -22.25
C CYS A 25 -23.78 -3.99 -21.47
N LEU A 26 -24.04 -4.03 -20.16
CA LEU A 26 -23.60 -2.97 -19.27
C LEU A 26 -22.09 -3.16 -19.09
N GLY A 27 -21.32 -2.35 -19.81
CA GLY A 27 -19.90 -2.21 -19.56
C GLY A 27 -19.69 -1.84 -18.10
N SER A 28 -19.05 -2.73 -17.35
CA SER A 28 -18.51 -2.44 -16.04
C SER A 28 -17.45 -1.36 -16.22
N ALA A 29 -17.83 -0.09 -16.04
CA ALA A 29 -16.87 0.96 -15.77
C ALA A 29 -16.16 0.56 -14.48
N GLY A 30 -14.97 -0.02 -14.61
CA GLY A 30 -14.08 -0.29 -13.49
C GLY A 30 -13.90 1.01 -12.73
N GLN A 31 -14.35 1.04 -11.48
CA GLN A 31 -14.07 2.13 -10.58
C GLN A 31 -12.55 2.16 -10.40
N ALA A 32 -11.89 3.09 -11.10
CA ALA A 32 -10.55 3.50 -10.76
C ALA A 32 -10.62 4.02 -9.32
N GLY A 33 -10.21 3.18 -8.36
CA GLY A 33 -10.13 3.57 -6.96
C GLY A 33 -9.28 4.84 -6.89
N GLN A 34 -9.88 5.91 -6.38
CA GLN A 34 -9.17 7.16 -6.15
C GLN A 34 -7.94 6.85 -5.30
N ALA A 35 -6.76 7.21 -5.79
CA ALA A 35 -5.52 7.09 -5.04
C ALA A 35 -5.69 7.88 -3.75
N GLN A 36 -5.62 7.20 -2.61
CA GLN A 36 -5.93 7.76 -1.30
C GLN A 36 -4.64 7.85 -0.48
N SER A 37 -4.34 9.04 0.06
CA SER A 37 -3.26 9.23 1.03
C SER A 37 -3.43 8.29 2.21
N ALA A 38 -2.31 7.97 2.88
CA ALA A 38 -2.35 7.26 4.15
C ALA A 38 -3.25 7.98 5.16
N THR A 39 -4.11 7.23 5.85
CA THR A 39 -5.01 7.78 6.88
C THR A 39 -4.28 7.82 8.20
N CYS A 40 -4.14 9.01 8.78
CA CYS A 40 -3.32 9.22 9.97
C CYS A 40 -4.17 9.33 11.23
N PRO A 41 -4.08 8.35 12.14
CA PRO A 41 -4.77 8.40 13.42
C PRO A 41 -4.09 9.42 14.36
N THR A 42 -4.85 9.94 15.32
CA THR A 42 -4.36 10.89 16.33
C THR A 42 -3.52 10.22 17.43
N SER A 43 -3.45 8.88 17.46
CA SER A 43 -2.66 8.08 18.39
C SER A 43 -1.86 7.00 17.68
N SER A 44 -0.86 6.42 18.35
CA SER A 44 -0.07 5.31 17.79
C SER A 44 -0.98 4.15 17.38
N GLN A 45 -1.02 3.83 16.09
CA GLN A 45 -1.73 2.69 15.56
C GLN A 45 -0.74 1.61 15.15
N TRP A 46 -0.74 0.52 15.91
CA TRP A 46 0.00 -0.69 15.57
C TRP A 46 -0.85 -1.53 14.63
N VAL A 47 -0.27 -1.90 13.49
CA VAL A 47 -0.96 -2.69 12.47
C VAL A 47 -0.23 -4.01 12.26
N SER A 48 -0.99 -5.07 12.06
CA SER A 48 -0.46 -6.38 11.69
C SER A 48 -0.03 -6.39 10.22
N ALA A 49 1.21 -6.77 9.94
CA ALA A 49 1.65 -7.20 8.62
C ALA A 49 1.18 -8.63 8.32
N TYR A 50 1.42 -9.12 7.09
CA TYR A 50 1.05 -10.48 6.66
C TYR A 50 1.52 -11.60 7.61
N SER A 51 2.67 -11.41 8.29
CA SER A 51 3.27 -12.37 9.22
C SER A 51 2.79 -12.21 10.67
N GLY A 52 1.80 -11.34 10.93
CA GLY A 52 1.32 -11.02 12.27
C GLY A 52 2.21 -10.05 13.06
N ARG A 53 3.37 -9.65 12.50
CA ARG A 53 4.27 -8.66 13.11
C ARG A 53 3.57 -7.31 13.20
N GLN A 54 3.63 -6.69 14.37
CA GLN A 54 3.07 -5.36 14.60
C GLN A 54 4.05 -4.27 14.15
N ILE A 55 3.58 -3.33 13.35
CA ILE A 55 4.35 -2.19 12.84
C ILE A 55 3.69 -0.87 13.27
N ASN A 56 4.49 0.12 13.65
CA ASN A 56 4.03 1.47 13.94
C ASN A 56 3.61 2.18 12.64
N TYR A 57 2.33 2.12 12.29
CA TYR A 57 1.81 2.69 11.04
C TYR A 57 2.04 4.21 10.94
N PRO A 58 1.74 5.03 11.97
CA PRO A 58 2.02 6.46 11.93
C PRO A 58 3.49 6.79 11.63
N HIS A 59 4.42 6.05 12.21
CA HIS A 59 5.84 6.30 11.97
C HIS A 59 6.24 6.08 10.50
N ILE A 60 5.62 5.12 9.80
CA ILE A 60 5.94 4.85 8.40
C ILE A 60 5.28 5.87 7.46
N PHE A 61 4.01 6.20 7.68
CA PHE A 61 3.21 6.92 6.68
C PHE A 61 2.83 8.33 7.06
N CYS A 62 2.78 8.66 8.35
CA CYS A 62 2.25 9.93 8.85
C CYS A 62 3.35 10.89 9.31
N GLY A 63 4.49 10.33 9.72
CA GLY A 63 5.45 11.06 10.52
C GLY A 63 4.92 11.31 11.93
N GLU A 64 5.83 11.50 12.87
CA GLU A 64 5.51 11.77 14.26
C GLU A 64 6.17 13.08 14.68
N LEU A 65 5.46 13.86 15.50
CA LEU A 65 5.97 15.04 16.19
C LEU A 65 5.82 14.79 17.68
N ARG A 66 6.92 14.67 18.41
CA ARG A 66 6.96 14.48 19.86
C ARG A 66 7.98 15.43 20.46
N ASP A 67 7.56 16.23 21.44
CA ASP A 67 8.41 17.20 22.14
C ASP A 67 9.22 18.10 21.17
N GLY A 68 8.56 18.56 20.09
CA GLY A 68 9.17 19.41 19.06
C GLY A 68 10.04 18.65 18.05
N GLN A 69 10.29 17.36 18.24
CA GLN A 69 11.13 16.52 17.38
C GLN A 69 10.31 15.73 16.36
N LEU A 70 10.75 15.79 15.11
CA LEU A 70 10.17 15.00 14.02
C LEU A 70 10.81 13.61 13.92
N SER A 71 10.02 12.60 13.63
CA SER A 71 10.50 11.26 13.31
C SER A 71 9.63 10.54 12.28
N GLY A 72 10.19 9.52 11.63
CA GLY A 72 9.49 8.72 10.64
C GLY A 72 9.22 9.44 9.32
N PHE A 73 8.08 9.06 8.71
CA PHE A 73 7.63 9.41 7.36
C PHE A 73 8.54 8.88 6.26
N HIS A 74 8.34 7.62 5.89
CA HIS A 74 9.17 6.87 4.94
C HIS A 74 8.39 6.36 3.73
N SER A 75 7.08 6.60 3.64
CA SER A 75 6.29 6.22 2.48
C SER A 75 5.20 7.26 2.17
N ARG A 76 5.04 7.54 0.88
CA ARG A 76 3.96 8.34 0.30
C ARG A 76 3.24 7.49 -0.74
N PRO A 77 2.29 6.64 -0.34
CA PRO A 77 1.53 5.84 -1.30
C PRO A 77 0.94 6.71 -2.41
N ASN A 78 1.21 6.35 -3.66
CA ASN A 78 0.91 7.10 -4.88
C ASN A 78 1.47 8.53 -4.91
N GLY A 79 2.56 8.80 -4.18
CA GLY A 79 3.17 10.12 -4.09
C GLY A 79 2.35 11.13 -3.29
N GLN A 80 1.35 10.68 -2.52
CA GLN A 80 0.48 11.58 -1.78
C GLN A 80 0.95 11.75 -0.33
N ASN A 81 0.94 13.00 0.14
CA ASN A 81 1.22 13.29 1.54
C ASN A 81 -0.02 12.98 2.40
N PRO A 82 0.17 12.43 3.62
CA PRO A 82 -0.88 12.41 4.63
C PRO A 82 -1.19 13.83 5.12
N SER A 83 -2.32 14.00 5.80
CA SER A 83 -2.72 15.28 6.41
C SER A 83 -1.76 15.79 7.49
N THR A 84 -0.95 14.92 8.08
CA THR A 84 0.06 15.25 9.11
C THR A 84 1.34 15.82 8.53
N VAL A 85 1.57 15.70 7.22
CA VAL A 85 2.75 16.25 6.54
C VAL A 85 2.37 17.55 5.84
N GLY A 86 3.05 18.63 6.21
CA GLY A 86 2.85 19.97 5.64
C GLY A 86 3.54 20.09 4.29
N GLN A 87 4.81 20.48 4.31
CA GLN A 87 5.63 20.58 3.11
C GLN A 87 6.44 19.31 2.91
N PHE A 88 6.60 18.90 1.65
CA PHE A 88 7.53 17.84 1.26
C PHE A 88 8.32 18.30 0.04
N SER A 89 9.64 18.32 0.15
CA SER A 89 10.56 18.67 -0.93
C SER A 89 11.49 17.51 -1.22
N ILE A 90 11.52 17.06 -2.47
CA ILE A 90 12.46 16.02 -2.92
C ILE A 90 13.86 16.62 -2.95
N THR A 91 14.78 16.05 -2.15
CA THR A 91 16.18 16.48 -2.09
C THR A 91 17.11 15.53 -2.83
N GLN A 92 16.69 14.28 -3.02
CA GLN A 92 17.39 13.31 -3.86
C GLN A 92 16.37 12.61 -4.75
N SER A 93 16.56 12.72 -6.06
CA SER A 93 15.68 12.06 -7.03
C SER A 93 15.69 10.54 -6.89
N ALA A 94 14.63 9.91 -7.37
CA ALA A 94 14.48 8.47 -7.39
C ALA A 94 15.64 7.79 -8.13
N ASN A 95 16.27 6.80 -7.50
CA ASN A 95 17.24 5.92 -8.16
C ASN A 95 16.51 4.88 -9.04
N ALA A 96 17.26 3.94 -9.64
CA ALA A 96 16.70 2.91 -10.52
C ALA A 96 15.63 2.04 -9.83
N GLN A 97 15.75 1.85 -8.50
CA GLN A 97 14.81 1.08 -7.69
C GLN A 97 13.55 1.88 -7.32
N GLY A 98 13.50 3.16 -7.64
CA GLY A 98 12.39 4.06 -7.29
C GLY A 98 12.51 4.69 -5.90
N ILE A 99 13.62 4.47 -5.19
CA ILE A 99 13.86 5.02 -3.86
C ILE A 99 14.41 6.43 -4.01
N TYR A 100 13.81 7.37 -3.29
CA TYR A 100 14.19 8.78 -3.30
C TYR A 100 14.30 9.30 -1.88
N ALA A 101 14.69 10.56 -1.71
CA ALA A 101 14.68 11.19 -0.40
C ALA A 101 14.15 12.62 -0.46
N GLY A 102 13.64 13.07 0.67
CA GLY A 102 13.11 14.43 0.80
C GLY A 102 13.24 14.98 2.21
N GLN A 103 13.02 16.29 2.28
CA GLN A 103 12.82 17.03 3.52
C GLN A 103 11.33 17.29 3.72
N TRP A 104 10.83 17.08 4.92
CA TRP A 104 9.42 17.23 5.22
C TRP A 104 9.18 18.02 6.51
N SER A 105 8.05 18.71 6.59
CA SER A 105 7.58 19.38 7.81
C SER A 105 6.28 18.77 8.32
N TYR A 106 6.03 18.90 9.61
CA TYR A 106 4.77 18.48 10.20
C TYR A 106 3.71 19.57 10.03
N ALA A 107 2.52 19.20 9.58
CA ALA A 107 1.43 20.13 9.31
C ALA A 107 1.04 20.90 10.58
N GLY A 108 0.95 22.23 10.48
CA GLY A 108 0.60 23.10 11.60
C GLY A 108 1.69 23.26 12.67
N SER A 109 2.89 22.71 12.46
CA SER A 109 4.02 22.86 13.39
C SER A 109 5.07 23.85 12.86
N SER A 110 5.75 24.53 13.79
CA SER A 110 6.95 25.33 13.53
C SER A 110 8.25 24.53 13.66
N SER A 111 8.17 23.22 13.95
CA SER A 111 9.34 22.34 14.04
C SER A 111 10.19 22.38 12.76
N PRO A 112 11.53 22.29 12.87
CA PRO A 112 12.42 22.16 11.72
C PRO A 112 12.05 20.95 10.85
N THR A 113 12.37 21.03 9.55
CA THR A 113 12.15 19.92 8.62
C THR A 113 13.01 18.70 8.94
N LYS A 114 12.56 17.52 8.53
CA LYS A 114 13.30 16.27 8.68
C LYS A 114 13.57 15.58 7.35
N PHE A 115 14.78 15.02 7.24
CA PHE A 115 15.17 14.19 6.11
C PHE A 115 14.61 12.78 6.26
N SER A 116 14.11 12.20 5.18
CA SER A 116 13.67 10.82 5.12
C SER A 116 13.91 10.21 3.74
N THR A 117 14.37 8.95 3.72
CA THR A 117 14.32 8.12 2.51
C THR A 117 12.94 7.51 2.37
N MET A 118 12.51 7.40 1.11
CA MET A 118 11.13 7.09 0.76
C MET A 118 11.05 5.79 -0.03
N PHE A 119 10.12 4.93 0.36
CA PHE A 119 9.70 3.80 -0.47
C PHE A 119 9.19 4.31 -1.83
N PRO A 120 9.31 3.51 -2.90
CA PRO A 120 8.73 3.86 -4.19
C PRO A 120 7.27 4.27 -4.07
N ASP A 121 6.91 5.41 -4.65
CA ASP A 121 5.55 5.97 -4.60
C ASP A 121 4.47 4.98 -5.06
N PRO A 122 4.66 4.13 -6.08
CA PRO A 122 3.65 3.14 -6.48
C PRO A 122 3.35 2.06 -5.44
N CYS A 123 4.14 1.95 -4.37
CA CYS A 123 3.91 0.94 -3.34
C CYS A 123 2.69 1.28 -2.48
N LEU A 124 1.79 0.30 -2.34
CA LEU A 124 0.67 0.37 -1.42
C LEU A 124 1.15 0.32 0.03
N ALA A 125 0.37 0.88 0.94
CA ALA A 125 0.70 0.83 2.37
C ALA A 125 0.88 -0.61 2.88
N THR A 126 0.03 -1.55 2.45
CA THR A 126 0.14 -2.97 2.80
C THR A 126 1.42 -3.61 2.27
N GLN A 127 1.83 -3.27 1.04
CA GLN A 127 3.07 -3.74 0.45
C GLN A 127 4.30 -3.25 1.21
N VAL A 128 4.30 -1.99 1.62
CA VAL A 128 5.38 -1.41 2.44
C VAL A 128 5.47 -2.11 3.80
N LEU A 129 4.33 -2.27 4.50
CA LEU A 129 4.27 -2.97 5.78
C LEU A 129 4.76 -4.42 5.67
N ASN A 130 4.34 -5.14 4.63
CA ASN A 130 4.78 -6.51 4.40
C ASN A 130 6.28 -6.59 4.10
N SER A 131 6.82 -5.66 3.31
CA SER A 131 8.25 -5.59 3.03
C SER A 131 9.08 -5.31 4.28
N ILE A 132 8.62 -4.42 5.17
CA ILE A 132 9.27 -4.15 6.46
C ILE A 132 9.26 -5.41 7.33
N ALA A 133 8.11 -6.09 7.46
CA ALA A 133 8.01 -7.32 8.25
C ALA A 133 8.88 -8.45 7.68
N TYR A 134 8.95 -8.58 6.35
CA TYR A 134 9.81 -9.57 5.71
C TYR A 134 11.29 -9.27 5.98
N ALA A 135 11.72 -8.02 5.79
CA ALA A 135 13.09 -7.59 6.04
C ALA A 135 13.51 -7.84 7.51
N GLU A 136 12.62 -7.57 8.45
CA GLU A 136 12.88 -7.78 9.88
C GLU A 136 13.05 -9.26 10.24
N ALA A 137 12.31 -10.16 9.58
CA ALA A 137 12.42 -11.60 9.76
C ALA A 137 13.61 -12.22 9.01
N HIS A 138 14.05 -11.59 7.92
CA HIS A 138 15.13 -12.08 7.03
C HIS A 138 16.29 -11.09 7.01
N ARG A 139 16.86 -10.87 8.20
CA ARG A 139 17.93 -9.89 8.38
C ARG A 139 19.19 -10.30 7.63
N VAL A 140 19.86 -9.32 7.07
CA VAL A 140 21.16 -9.41 6.42
C VAL A 140 22.12 -8.43 7.08
N THR A 141 23.42 -8.55 6.77
CA THR A 141 24.42 -7.56 7.17
C THR A 141 24.05 -6.19 6.59
N CYS A 142 23.99 -5.18 7.45
CA CYS A 142 23.75 -3.82 7.01
C CYS A 142 24.89 -3.33 6.10
N PRO A 143 24.57 -2.69 4.96
CA PRO A 143 25.56 -2.10 4.08
C PRO A 143 26.24 -0.89 4.73
N ALA A 144 27.38 -0.47 4.18
CA ALA A 144 28.06 0.74 4.63
C ALA A 144 27.14 1.96 4.52
N GLY A 145 27.18 2.83 5.53
CA GLY A 145 26.33 4.04 5.61
C GLY A 145 24.94 3.80 6.20
N ALA A 146 24.53 2.56 6.47
CA ALA A 146 23.35 2.30 7.29
C ALA A 146 23.58 2.75 8.74
N PRO A 147 22.56 3.21 9.47
CA PRO A 147 22.70 3.55 10.89
C PRO A 147 23.14 2.34 11.71
N SER A 148 24.09 2.53 12.63
CA SER A 148 24.69 1.44 13.43
C SER A 148 23.71 0.72 14.36
N TRP A 149 22.58 1.36 14.69
CA TRP A 149 21.53 0.78 15.54
C TRP A 149 20.53 -0.07 14.75
N ALA A 150 20.55 0.00 13.41
CA ALA A 150 19.52 -0.63 12.60
C ALA A 150 19.81 -2.11 12.36
N TRP A 151 18.75 -2.91 12.29
CA TRP A 151 18.81 -4.13 11.49
C TRP A 151 18.58 -3.79 10.02
N CYS A 152 19.03 -4.66 9.12
CA CYS A 152 18.77 -4.54 7.69
C CYS A 152 18.22 -5.85 7.13
N GLY A 153 17.41 -5.79 6.07
CA GLY A 153 16.85 -6.95 5.39
C GLY A 153 16.42 -6.63 3.96
N GLN A 154 16.26 -7.64 3.12
CA GLN A 154 15.72 -7.47 1.76
C GLN A 154 14.23 -7.10 1.84
N ASN A 155 13.74 -6.28 0.91
CA ASN A 155 12.33 -5.88 0.87
C ASN A 155 11.35 -7.01 0.51
N ARG A 156 11.84 -8.12 -0.03
CA ARG A 156 11.04 -9.27 -0.48
C ARG A 156 11.90 -10.51 -0.72
N PRO A 157 11.29 -11.71 -0.83
CA PRO A 157 11.95 -12.93 -1.31
C PRO A 157 12.56 -12.76 -2.70
N THR A 158 13.73 -13.37 -2.91
CA THR A 158 14.44 -13.42 -4.20
C THR A 158 14.14 -14.68 -5.01
N SER A 159 13.52 -15.69 -4.41
CA SER A 159 13.14 -16.96 -5.04
C SER A 159 11.84 -17.50 -4.45
N GLY A 160 11.09 -18.26 -5.25
CA GLY A 160 9.83 -18.90 -4.84
C GLY A 160 8.56 -18.20 -5.34
N SER A 161 7.44 -18.93 -5.30
CA SER A 161 6.08 -18.48 -5.61
C SER A 161 5.50 -17.47 -4.61
N ASP A 162 6.34 -16.84 -3.79
CA ASP A 162 5.93 -15.82 -2.86
C ASP A 162 5.49 -14.61 -3.69
N ASN A 163 4.17 -14.42 -3.76
CA ASN A 163 3.49 -13.41 -4.56
C ASN A 163 4.26 -12.09 -4.53
N SER A 164 5.01 -11.79 -5.59
CA SER A 164 5.80 -10.54 -5.70
C SER A 164 4.93 -9.29 -5.55
N SER A 165 3.63 -9.43 -5.84
CA SER A 165 2.61 -8.40 -5.67
C SER A 165 2.27 -8.07 -4.21
N GLN A 166 2.59 -8.92 -3.23
CA GLN A 166 2.29 -8.66 -1.82
C GLN A 166 3.31 -7.73 -1.12
N PHE A 167 4.48 -7.57 -1.73
CA PHE A 167 5.59 -6.75 -1.23
C PHE A 167 5.77 -5.52 -2.11
N CYS A 168 6.43 -4.48 -1.59
CA CYS A 168 6.73 -3.27 -2.33
C CYS A 168 7.80 -3.56 -3.39
N PRO A 169 7.50 -3.49 -4.70
CA PRO A 169 8.46 -3.82 -5.74
C PRO A 169 9.47 -2.67 -5.94
N ALA A 170 10.71 -3.02 -6.26
CA ALA A 170 11.64 -2.07 -6.85
C ALA A 170 11.20 -1.74 -8.28
N ARG A 171 11.39 -0.50 -8.72
CA ARG A 171 11.01 -0.07 -10.08
C ARG A 171 11.75 -0.83 -11.19
N ASP A 172 13.00 -1.21 -10.95
CA ASP A 172 13.84 -1.96 -11.89
C ASP A 172 13.70 -3.49 -11.78
N GLY A 173 12.78 -3.98 -10.93
CA GLY A 173 12.57 -5.41 -10.71
C GLY A 173 13.60 -6.08 -9.80
N THR A 174 14.59 -5.34 -9.27
CA THR A 174 15.55 -5.87 -8.29
C THR A 174 14.94 -5.96 -6.88
N THR A 175 15.78 -6.23 -5.89
CA THR A 175 15.45 -6.07 -4.47
C THR A 175 16.28 -4.93 -3.88
N PHE A 176 15.74 -4.27 -2.85
CA PHE A 176 16.44 -3.22 -2.12
C PHE A 176 16.48 -3.54 -0.63
N ILE A 177 17.43 -2.91 0.07
CA ILE A 177 17.61 -3.09 1.50
C ILE A 177 16.70 -2.12 2.27
N ILE A 178 16.00 -2.65 3.26
CA ILE A 178 15.29 -1.89 4.29
C ILE A 178 16.12 -1.93 5.55
N ALA A 179 16.31 -0.76 6.17
CA ALA A 179 16.82 -0.65 7.54
C ALA A 179 15.66 -0.38 8.50
N GLY A 180 15.75 -0.86 9.74
CA GLY A 180 14.70 -0.63 10.73
C GLY A 180 15.12 -0.91 12.17
N ALA A 181 14.19 -0.70 13.09
CA ALA A 181 14.38 -0.97 14.51
C ALA A 181 13.10 -1.51 15.17
N ASN A 182 13.30 -2.39 16.16
CA ASN A 182 12.25 -2.85 17.05
C ASN A 182 12.21 -2.03 18.33
N LEU A 183 11.06 -2.03 19.00
CA LEU A 183 10.97 -1.73 20.43
C LEU A 183 11.46 -2.92 21.26
N SER A 184 11.67 -2.69 22.56
CA SER A 184 12.07 -3.75 23.51
C SER A 184 11.03 -4.88 23.62
N ASP A 185 9.76 -4.59 23.36
CA ASP A 185 8.67 -5.58 23.31
C ASP A 185 8.59 -6.36 21.98
N GLY A 186 9.53 -6.12 21.07
CA GLY A 186 9.66 -6.82 19.80
C GLY A 186 8.83 -6.25 18.66
N ARG A 187 7.93 -5.28 18.89
CA ARG A 187 7.20 -4.61 17.80
C ARG A 187 8.13 -3.80 16.91
N ILE A 188 7.82 -3.65 15.62
CA ILE A 188 8.66 -2.92 14.67
C ILE A 188 8.30 -1.44 14.71
N ASN A 189 9.19 -0.60 15.24
CA ASN A 189 8.93 0.83 15.38
C ASN A 189 9.14 1.60 14.07
N THR A 190 10.12 1.19 13.26
CA THR A 190 10.45 1.88 12.02
C THR A 190 11.03 0.93 10.98
N GLY A 191 10.88 1.32 9.72
CA GLY A 191 11.45 0.67 8.55
C GLY A 191 11.51 1.66 7.40
N PHE A 192 12.67 1.78 6.75
CA PHE A 192 12.88 2.71 5.64
C PHE A 192 13.85 2.11 4.62
N PRO A 193 13.67 2.39 3.32
CA PRO A 193 14.57 1.89 2.30
C PRO A 193 15.91 2.63 2.37
N LEU A 194 16.99 1.90 2.20
CA LEU A 194 18.31 2.50 2.01
C LEU A 194 18.46 2.87 0.54
N ARG A 195 18.67 4.16 0.27
CA ARG A 195 18.98 4.66 -1.07
C ARG A 195 20.47 4.47 -1.34
N GLN A 196 20.83 3.31 -1.88
CA GLN A 196 22.18 3.05 -2.41
C GLN A 196 22.35 3.67 -3.81
#